data_AF-A0A212JB82-F1
#
_entry.id   AF-A0A212JB82-F1
#
_cell.length_a   1.000
_cell.length_b   1.000
_cell.length_c   1.000
_cell.angle_alpha   90.00
_cell.angle_beta   90.00
_cell.angle_gamma   90.00
#
_symmetry.space_group_name_H-M   'P 1'
#
loop_
_entity.id
_entity.type
_entity.pdbx_description
1 polymer ?
#
loop_
_entity_poly.entity_id
_entity_poly.type
_entity_poly.pdbx_seq_one_letter_code
_entity_poly.pdbx_strand_id
1 'polypeptide(L)'
;MIHRAETLYACCLAASYEGHKEASGNFFINSVMANASKMHEAKELNEAIRLLIDICGGFVADMPSDKDFSNAEVGPLLKKYMKGASGVPVENRIKMYRLAEKIALESADSVSDIHGGGSAEAHRLTIIRSVDLEKKKKAARRLAGIEE
;
A
#
# COMPACT_ATOMS: atom_id res chain seq x y z
N MET A 1 -6.13 -4.25 7.71
CA MET A 1 -5.47 -2.96 7.37
C MET A 1 -4.29 -2.67 8.28
N ILE A 2 -4.47 -2.53 9.60
CA ILE A 2 -3.38 -2.22 10.55
C ILE A 2 -2.18 -3.16 10.39
N HIS A 3 -2.39 -4.48 10.49
CA HIS A 3 -1.28 -5.44 10.36
C HIS A 3 -0.52 -5.33 9.01
N ARG A 4 -1.17 -4.91 7.93
CA ARG A 4 -0.55 -4.77 6.60
C ARG A 4 0.40 -3.58 6.59
N ALA A 5 -0.07 -2.45 7.13
CA ALA A 5 0.74 -1.24 7.28
C ALA A 5 1.96 -1.49 8.18
N GLU A 6 1.76 -2.16 9.33
CA GLU A 6 2.86 -2.49 10.25
C GLU A 6 3.86 -3.48 9.63
N THR A 7 3.40 -4.46 8.82
CA THR A 7 4.31 -5.35 8.09
C THR A 7 5.21 -4.58 7.14
N LEU A 8 4.66 -3.66 6.34
CA LEU A 8 5.46 -2.83 5.42
C LEU A 8 6.45 -1.94 6.16
N TYR A 9 6.00 -1.31 7.25
CA TYR A 9 6.86 -0.50 8.09
C TYR A 9 8.02 -1.30 8.67
N ALA A 10 7.76 -2.50 9.18
CA ALA A 10 8.79 -3.41 9.68
C ALA A 10 9.79 -3.83 8.60
N CYS A 11 9.33 -4.12 7.37
CA CYS A 11 10.22 -4.44 6.25
C CYS A 11 11.16 -3.28 5.91
N CYS A 12 10.66 -2.03 5.92
CA CYS A 12 11.47 -0.84 5.70
C CYS A 12 12.54 -0.66 6.79
N LEU A 13 12.14 -0.79 8.06
CA LEU A 13 13.07 -0.73 9.18
C LEU A 13 14.16 -1.82 9.07
N ALA A 14 13.78 -3.07 8.80
CA ALA A 14 14.73 -4.16 8.66
C ALA A 14 15.74 -3.89 7.52
N ALA A 15 15.28 -3.42 6.36
CA ALA A 15 16.18 -3.07 5.27
C ALA A 15 17.17 -1.95 5.64
N SER A 16 16.73 -0.98 6.45
CA SER A 16 17.60 0.08 6.96
C SER A 16 18.58 -0.41 8.03
N TYR A 17 18.12 -1.21 9.00
CA TYR A 17 18.96 -1.73 10.08
C TYR A 17 20.02 -2.71 9.59
N GLU A 18 19.70 -3.53 8.59
CA GLU A 18 20.61 -4.49 7.94
C GLU A 18 21.47 -3.83 6.85
N GLY A 19 21.46 -2.50 6.78
CA GLY A 19 22.35 -1.73 5.92
C GLY A 19 23.81 -1.81 6.36
N HIS A 20 24.70 -1.31 5.50
CA HIS A 20 26.14 -1.31 5.75
C HIS A 20 26.77 0.01 5.30
N LYS A 21 27.96 0.28 5.86
CA LYS A 21 28.76 1.45 5.48
C LYS A 21 29.54 1.15 4.21
N GLU A 22 29.44 2.05 3.25
CA GLU A 22 30.16 1.99 1.97
C GLU A 22 31.55 2.64 2.08
N ALA A 23 32.38 2.43 1.07
CA ALA A 23 33.77 2.93 1.04
C ALA A 23 33.86 4.47 1.12
N SER A 24 32.88 5.19 0.58
CA SER A 24 32.81 6.66 0.68
C SER A 24 32.32 7.15 2.05
N GLY A 25 31.90 6.24 2.92
CA GLY A 25 31.44 6.51 4.28
C GLY A 25 29.94 6.75 4.44
N ASN A 26 29.17 6.81 3.34
CA ASN A 26 27.71 6.77 3.41
C ASN A 26 27.22 5.37 3.78
N PHE A 27 25.95 5.27 4.19
CA PHE A 27 25.32 3.98 4.46
C PHE A 27 24.39 3.61 3.33
N PHE A 28 24.42 2.34 2.95
CA PHE A 28 23.52 1.75 1.96
C PHE A 28 22.66 0.68 2.61
N ILE A 29 21.38 0.64 2.24
CA ILE A 29 20.41 -0.30 2.81
C ILE A 29 20.67 -1.74 2.35
N ASN A 30 20.06 -2.72 3.02
CA ASN A 30 20.03 -4.08 2.53
C ASN A 30 19.16 -4.17 1.26
N SER A 31 19.80 -4.27 0.10
CA SER A 31 19.11 -4.26 -1.19
C SER A 31 18.08 -5.39 -1.33
N VAL A 32 18.39 -6.61 -0.86
CA VAL A 32 17.44 -7.73 -0.95
C VAL A 32 16.16 -7.44 -0.17
N MET A 33 16.30 -6.94 1.07
CA MET A 33 15.15 -6.62 1.92
C MET A 33 14.35 -5.43 1.41
N ALA A 34 15.02 -4.37 0.93
CA ALA A 34 14.34 -3.20 0.36
C ALA A 34 13.51 -3.55 -0.88
N ASN A 35 14.09 -4.34 -1.80
CA ASN A 35 13.38 -4.78 -3.00
C ASN A 35 12.24 -5.74 -2.66
N ALA A 36 12.41 -6.62 -1.67
CA ALA A 36 11.34 -7.47 -1.18
C ALA A 36 10.19 -6.65 -0.56
N SER A 37 10.51 -5.60 0.20
CA SER A 37 9.54 -4.66 0.76
C SER A 37 8.74 -3.98 -0.34
N LYS A 38 9.42 -3.42 -1.36
CA LYS A 38 8.75 -2.71 -2.46
C LYS A 38 7.80 -3.61 -3.26
N MET A 39 8.19 -4.85 -3.52
CA MET A 39 7.29 -5.82 -4.16
C MET A 39 6.06 -6.14 -3.30
N HIS A 40 6.20 -6.13 -1.98
CA HIS A 40 5.10 -6.39 -1.05
C HIS A 40 4.14 -5.20 -0.97
N GLU A 41 4.68 -3.97 -0.92
CA GLU A 41 3.95 -2.70 -0.83
C GLU A 41 2.79 -2.63 -1.82
N ALA A 42 3.08 -2.82 -3.12
CA ALA A 42 2.12 -2.80 -4.21
C ALA A 42 0.89 -3.69 -3.95
N LYS A 43 1.10 -4.89 -3.40
CA LYS A 43 0.02 -5.83 -3.11
C LYS A 43 -0.79 -5.41 -1.90
N GLU A 44 -0.11 -4.95 -0.86
CA GLU A 44 -0.71 -4.65 0.43
C GLU A 44 -1.56 -3.36 0.38
N LEU A 45 -1.13 -2.33 -0.36
CA LEU A 45 -1.95 -1.13 -0.57
C LEU A 45 -3.23 -1.45 -1.35
N ASN A 46 -3.14 -2.21 -2.44
CA ASN A 46 -4.31 -2.60 -3.24
C ASN A 46 -5.35 -3.37 -2.41
N GLU A 47 -4.90 -4.28 -1.53
CA GLU A 47 -5.80 -5.01 -0.63
C GLU A 47 -6.33 -4.11 0.50
N ALA A 48 -5.55 -3.14 0.99
CA ALA A 48 -6.04 -2.15 1.93
C ALA A 48 -7.13 -1.25 1.32
N ILE A 49 -6.96 -0.84 0.05
CA ILE A 49 -7.95 -0.09 -0.73
C ILE A 49 -9.21 -0.93 -0.94
N ARG A 50 -9.08 -2.22 -1.30
CA ARG A 50 -10.23 -3.12 -1.44
C ARG A 50 -11.05 -3.19 -0.15
N LEU A 51 -10.38 -3.33 1.00
CA LEU A 51 -11.02 -3.35 2.32
C LEU A 51 -11.66 -1.99 2.68
N LEU A 52 -11.02 -0.88 2.32
CA LEU A 52 -11.59 0.46 2.52
C LEU A 52 -12.90 0.64 1.75
N ILE A 53 -12.93 0.24 0.47
CA ILE A 53 -14.13 0.29 -0.37
C ILE A 53 -15.25 -0.54 0.24
N ASP A 54 -14.95 -1.77 0.68
CA ASP A 54 -15.90 -2.69 1.31
C ASP A 54 -16.53 -2.07 2.58
N ILE A 55 -15.71 -1.47 3.45
CA ILE A 55 -16.16 -0.80 4.67
C ILE A 55 -17.03 0.42 4.37
N CYS A 56 -16.68 1.20 3.35
CA CYS A 56 -17.40 2.43 3.03
C CYS A 56 -18.72 2.18 2.28
N GLY A 57 -18.76 1.17 1.42
CA GLY A 57 -19.89 0.90 0.52
C GLY A 57 -19.95 1.82 -0.71
N GLY A 58 -21.05 1.75 -1.46
CA GLY A 58 -21.14 2.30 -2.83
C GLY A 58 -20.94 3.82 -2.97
N PHE A 59 -21.16 4.60 -1.91
CA PHE A 59 -20.95 6.06 -1.98
C PHE A 59 -19.48 6.48 -2.12
N VAL A 60 -18.53 5.54 -2.09
CA VAL A 60 -17.15 5.80 -2.53
C VAL A 60 -17.09 6.17 -4.01
N ALA A 61 -18.00 5.67 -4.84
CA ALA A 61 -18.02 5.95 -6.29
C ALA A 61 -19.27 6.74 -6.74
N ASP A 62 -20.40 6.61 -6.02
CA ASP A 62 -21.70 7.11 -6.49
C ASP A 62 -22.20 8.36 -5.73
N MET A 63 -21.31 9.14 -5.12
CA MET A 63 -21.74 10.30 -4.34
C MET A 63 -22.07 11.52 -5.23
N PRO A 64 -23.22 12.19 -5.00
CA PRO A 64 -23.57 13.44 -5.67
C PRO A 64 -22.50 14.51 -5.55
N SER A 65 -22.37 15.37 -6.55
CA SER A 65 -21.32 16.39 -6.60
C SER A 65 -21.52 17.48 -5.55
N ASP A 66 -20.46 18.23 -5.23
CA ASP A 66 -20.56 19.39 -4.35
C ASP A 66 -21.52 20.46 -4.88
N LYS A 67 -21.72 20.52 -6.21
CA LYS A 67 -22.72 21.38 -6.84
C LYS A 67 -24.14 20.95 -6.49
N ASP A 68 -24.41 19.64 -6.45
CA ASP A 68 -25.72 19.11 -6.07
C ASP A 68 -26.00 19.37 -4.59
N PHE A 69 -25.00 19.22 -3.72
CA PHE A 69 -25.16 19.57 -2.30
C PHE A 69 -25.37 21.07 -2.05
N SER A 70 -24.83 21.92 -2.93
CA SER A 70 -24.99 23.38 -2.88
C SER A 70 -26.26 23.88 -3.56
N ASN A 71 -26.96 23.01 -4.29
CA ASN A 71 -28.21 23.35 -4.96
C ASN A 71 -29.34 23.57 -3.93
N ALA A 72 -30.07 24.68 -4.06
CA ALA A 72 -31.12 25.06 -3.10
C ALA A 72 -32.32 24.10 -3.05
N GLU A 73 -32.62 23.42 -4.15
CA GLU A 73 -33.75 22.48 -4.28
C GLU A 73 -33.36 21.08 -3.81
N VAL A 74 -32.27 20.51 -4.35
CA VAL A 74 -31.90 19.11 -4.08
C VAL A 74 -30.94 18.94 -2.91
N GLY A 75 -30.12 19.94 -2.58
CA GLY A 75 -29.13 19.88 -1.49
C GLY A 75 -29.75 19.52 -0.13
N PRO A 76 -30.87 20.15 0.29
CA PRO A 76 -31.57 19.78 1.52
C PRO A 76 -32.07 18.33 1.52
N LEU A 77 -32.50 17.81 0.36
CA LEU A 77 -32.95 16.42 0.21
C LEU A 77 -31.78 15.45 0.31
N LEU A 78 -30.66 15.74 -0.36
CA LEU A 78 -29.44 14.93 -0.25
C LEU A 78 -28.98 14.83 1.20
N LYS A 79 -28.89 15.97 1.91
CA LYS A 79 -28.52 16.00 3.33
C LYS A 79 -29.50 15.22 4.21
N LYS A 80 -30.80 15.22 3.89
CA LYS A 80 -31.81 14.45 4.60
C LYS A 80 -31.60 12.94 4.41
N TYR A 81 -31.39 12.48 3.18
CA TYR A 81 -31.31 11.05 2.86
C TYR A 81 -29.92 10.43 3.06
N MET A 82 -28.86 11.25 3.15
CA MET A 82 -27.51 10.78 3.42
C MET A 82 -27.15 10.70 4.92
N LYS A 83 -28.12 10.95 5.81
CA LYS A 83 -27.93 10.75 7.25
C LYS A 83 -27.47 9.31 7.53
N GLY A 84 -26.54 9.18 8.48
CA GLY A 84 -26.03 7.90 8.94
C GLY A 84 -26.42 7.59 10.37
N ALA A 85 -25.46 7.09 11.14
CA ALA A 85 -25.63 6.86 12.57
C ALA A 85 -26.12 8.13 13.28
N SER A 86 -26.94 7.93 14.32
CA SER A 86 -27.48 9.01 15.13
C SER A 86 -26.34 9.86 15.72
N GLY A 87 -26.52 11.19 15.73
CA GLY A 87 -25.53 12.13 16.27
C GLY A 87 -24.34 12.46 15.35
N VAL A 88 -24.22 11.80 14.19
CA VAL A 88 -23.15 12.12 13.22
C VAL A 88 -23.62 13.20 12.24
N PRO A 89 -22.95 14.36 12.15
CA PRO A 89 -23.24 15.37 11.13
C PRO A 89 -23.06 14.81 9.71
N VAL A 90 -24.04 15.05 8.83
CA VAL A 90 -24.01 14.51 7.46
C VAL A 90 -22.82 15.05 6.66
N GLU A 91 -22.41 16.29 6.92
CA GLU A 91 -21.23 16.92 6.32
C GLU A 91 -19.94 16.14 6.61
N ASN A 92 -19.79 15.58 7.81
CA ASN A 92 -18.62 14.78 8.15
C ASN A 92 -18.62 13.45 7.40
N ARG A 93 -19.79 12.83 7.25
CA ARG A 93 -19.93 11.60 6.45
C ARG A 93 -19.56 11.83 4.98
N ILE A 94 -20.02 12.93 4.39
CA ILE A 94 -19.68 13.33 3.02
C ILE A 94 -18.17 13.52 2.86
N LYS A 95 -17.53 14.26 3.78
CA LYS A 95 -16.06 14.46 3.76
C LYS A 95 -15.28 13.14 3.85
N MET A 96 -15.72 12.22 4.71
CA MET A 96 -15.06 10.92 4.84
C MET A 96 -15.21 10.07 3.59
N TYR A 97 -16.37 10.10 2.92
CA TYR A 97 -16.51 9.42 1.63
C TYR A 97 -15.63 10.03 0.55
N ARG A 98 -15.50 11.37 0.48
CA ARG A 98 -14.61 12.03 -0.48
C ARG A 98 -13.13 11.69 -0.24
N LEU A 99 -12.73 11.56 1.02
CA LEU A 99 -11.39 11.08 1.35
C LEU A 99 -11.19 9.62 0.92
N ALA A 100 -12.17 8.76 1.19
CA ALA A 100 -12.10 7.35 0.79
C ALA A 100 -12.07 7.19 -0.74
N GLU A 101 -12.90 7.92 -1.47
CA GLU A 101 -12.90 8.02 -2.93
C GLU A 101 -11.52 8.43 -3.46
N LYS A 102 -10.96 9.51 -2.91
CA LYS A 102 -9.63 10.00 -3.29
C LYS A 102 -8.57 8.92 -3.13
N ILE A 103 -8.48 8.30 -1.95
CA ILE A 103 -7.48 7.24 -1.68
C ILE A 103 -7.72 6.00 -2.57
N ALA A 104 -8.97 5.61 -2.77
CA ALA A 104 -9.30 4.35 -3.43
C ALA A 104 -9.26 4.43 -4.96
N LEU A 105 -9.63 5.57 -5.55
CA LEU A 105 -9.87 5.72 -6.98
C LEU A 105 -8.92 6.70 -7.66
N GLU A 106 -8.06 7.41 -6.91
CA GLU A 106 -6.99 8.17 -7.54
C GLU A 106 -5.94 7.24 -8.15
N SER A 107 -5.71 7.40 -9.45
CA SER A 107 -4.76 6.60 -10.20
C SER A 107 -3.31 6.92 -9.85
N ALA A 108 -2.99 8.14 -9.43
CA ALA A 108 -1.60 8.54 -9.16
C ALA A 108 -0.98 7.71 -8.03
N ASP A 109 -1.69 7.55 -6.91
CA ASP A 109 -1.19 6.82 -5.74
C ASP A 109 -1.03 5.33 -6.06
N SER A 110 -2.04 4.71 -6.67
CA SER A 110 -1.98 3.28 -7.04
C SER A 110 -0.91 2.97 -8.10
N VAL A 111 -0.77 3.82 -9.11
CA VAL A 111 0.26 3.65 -10.16
C VAL A 111 1.66 3.88 -9.59
N SER A 112 1.84 4.91 -8.77
CA SER A 112 3.11 5.19 -8.09
C SER A 112 3.49 4.05 -7.14
N ASP A 113 2.52 3.46 -6.44
CA ASP A 113 2.79 2.35 -5.55
C ASP A 113 3.21 1.07 -6.30
N ILE A 114 2.70 0.85 -7.51
CA ILE A 114 3.07 -0.29 -8.35
C ILE A 114 4.41 -0.09 -9.07
N HIS A 115 4.72 1.14 -9.50
CA HIS A 115 5.84 1.43 -10.42
C HIS A 115 6.95 2.32 -9.84
N GLY A 116 6.71 2.97 -8.70
CA GLY A 116 7.68 3.85 -8.06
C GLY A 116 8.96 3.09 -7.71
N GLY A 117 10.12 3.60 -8.12
CA GLY A 117 11.40 2.92 -7.92
C GLY A 117 11.63 1.70 -8.84
N GLY A 118 10.67 1.35 -9.70
CA GLY A 118 10.75 0.25 -10.66
C GLY A 118 9.49 -0.62 -10.66
N SER A 119 9.16 -1.18 -11.82
CA SER A 119 8.12 -2.22 -11.91
C SER A 119 8.55 -3.48 -11.15
N ALA A 120 7.59 -4.30 -10.71
CA ALA A 120 7.84 -5.53 -9.93
C ALA A 120 8.97 -6.42 -10.48
N GLU A 121 9.12 -6.52 -11.80
CA GLU A 121 10.17 -7.34 -12.41
C GLU A 121 11.59 -6.80 -12.18
N ALA A 122 11.76 -5.48 -12.11
CA ALA A 122 13.05 -4.87 -11.77
C ALA A 122 13.51 -5.28 -10.36
N HIS A 123 12.56 -5.34 -9.43
CA HIS A 123 12.83 -5.77 -8.06
C HIS A 123 13.12 -7.27 -7.97
N ARG A 124 12.36 -8.13 -8.69
CA ARG A 124 12.64 -9.58 -8.78
C ARG A 124 14.05 -9.85 -9.29
N LEU A 125 14.43 -9.19 -10.39
CA LEU A 125 15.75 -9.34 -10.98
C LEU A 125 16.84 -8.90 -9.99
N THR A 126 16.63 -7.79 -9.28
CA THR A 126 17.58 -7.28 -8.29
C THR A 126 17.76 -8.26 -7.12
N ILE A 127 16.66 -8.81 -6.59
CA ILE A 127 16.70 -9.81 -5.51
C ILE A 127 17.51 -11.04 -5.95
N ILE A 128 17.24 -11.58 -7.13
CA ILE A 128 17.94 -12.77 -7.66
C ILE A 128 19.44 -12.48 -7.83
N ARG A 129 19.80 -11.28 -8.29
CA ARG A 129 21.21 -10.87 -8.47
C ARG A 129 21.94 -10.61 -7.15
N SER A 130 21.22 -10.14 -6.12
CA SER A 130 21.82 -9.73 -4.84
C SER A 130 21.85 -10.83 -3.78
N VAL A 131 21.05 -11.88 -3.93
CA VAL A 131 21.02 -12.97 -2.94
C VAL A 131 22.10 -14.01 -3.24
N ASP A 132 22.76 -14.49 -2.19
CA ASP A 132 23.74 -15.60 -2.31
C ASP A 132 23.00 -16.94 -2.48
N LEU A 133 22.61 -17.21 -3.74
CA LEU A 133 21.92 -18.44 -4.11
C LEU A 133 22.78 -19.68 -3.88
N GLU A 134 24.09 -19.60 -4.10
CA GLU A 134 24.98 -20.75 -3.93
C GLU A 134 25.12 -21.16 -2.47
N LYS A 135 25.20 -20.20 -1.54
CA LYS A 135 25.14 -20.50 -0.10
C LYS A 135 23.83 -21.19 0.29
N LYS A 136 22.69 -20.75 -0.26
CA LYS A 136 21.39 -21.39 -0.02
C LYS A 136 21.34 -22.81 -0.59
N LYS A 137 21.83 -23.03 -1.81
CA LYS A 137 21.94 -24.37 -2.43
C LYS A 137 22.83 -25.29 -1.60
N LYS A 138 24.00 -24.80 -1.17
CA LYS A 138 24.92 -25.56 -0.30
C LYS A 138 24.28 -25.95 1.02
N ALA A 139 23.52 -25.06 1.65
CA ALA A 139 22.79 -25.36 2.86
C ALA A 139 21.73 -26.45 2.63
N ALA A 140 20.98 -26.37 1.52
CA ALA A 140 19.98 -27.37 1.15
C ALA A 140 20.61 -28.75 0.89
N ARG A 141 21.70 -28.83 0.11
CA ARG A 141 22.43 -30.08 -0.16
C ARG A 141 22.93 -30.74 1.11
N ARG A 142 23.54 -29.94 2.01
CA ARG A 142 24.02 -30.42 3.31
C ARG A 142 22.90 -31.05 4.14
N LEU A 143 21.74 -30.39 4.22
CA LEU A 143 20.59 -30.90 4.98
C LEU A 143 19.96 -32.15 4.33
N ALA A 144 20.07 -32.29 3.01
CA ALA A 144 19.59 -33.44 2.25
C ALA A 144 20.59 -34.61 2.21
N GLY A 145 21.81 -34.47 2.76
CA GLY A 145 22.86 -35.49 2.66
C GLY A 145 23.47 -35.64 1.26
N ILE A 146 23.41 -34.60 0.43
CA ILE A 146 24.01 -34.58 -0.90
C ILE A 146 25.42 -33.99 -0.78
N GLU A 147 26.44 -34.81 -1.02
CA GLU A 147 27.85 -34.43 -0.84
C GLU A 147 28.44 -33.66 -2.06
N GLU A 148 27.80 -33.73 -3.22
CA GLU A 148 28.14 -32.95 -4.44
C GLU A 148 27.26 -31.71 -4.64
#